data_AF-A0A8K0WS99-F1
#
_entry.id   AF-A0A8K0WS99-F1
#
_cell.length_a   1.000
_cell.length_b   1.000
_cell.length_c   1.000
_cell.angle_alpha   90.00
_cell.angle_beta   90.00
_cell.angle_gamma   90.00
#
_symmetry.space_group_name_H-M   'P 1'
#
loop_
_entity.id
_entity.type
_entity.pdbx_description
1 polymer ?
#
loop_
_entity_poly.entity_id
_entity_poly.type
_entity_poly.pdbx_seq_one_letter_code
_entity_poly.pdbx_strand_id
1 'polypeptide(L)'
;MTDLLQILPSFPTTRFAPLLPSIEQNGLTTTDLLAQHPADIAKQTNLPILDLKRFIAAIHASLSDDIKPLPEPSPSSPSSVAPTTISTLDHDLDVALGGGVPLGCITEFAGESGVGKTQFLLSLCLAVQLPPPRGLGKQALYVSTESGLATRRLAQILAASPALRHIDVADRPSLDNILSTVTPDLESQDHILNYQVPVILSRHNVGLLVIDSVAANYRAEFERQGTHGSNMAARSTELVRLGALLRDLARRHGLAVVVANQVADRFSSPAIPRHPAGSLSSQGSPLASRSMPPPGSMPATSSPINHYSDEGPPVPPALLLDHQQRWFTGWGDDPYNMHALKNPSLGLVWSTQISCRIALFKRPVYGRPRRVAPPIAADDYDDSTGTQTLQNWRRWMKVVFAPHVQSSSQGLQDAAEFEVTMGGLKAVKSTKGKKHSTDSKT
;
A
#
# COMPACT_ATOMS: atom_id res chain seq x y z
N MET A 1 5.94 26.53 -12.35
CA MET A 1 7.02 25.56 -12.08
C MET A 1 6.73 24.27 -12.81
N THR A 2 7.55 23.96 -13.82
CA THR A 2 7.73 22.60 -14.31
C THR A 2 8.32 21.74 -13.18
N ASP A 3 7.91 20.48 -13.08
CA ASP A 3 8.51 19.48 -12.18
C ASP A 3 9.97 19.12 -12.56
N LEU A 4 10.46 19.63 -13.69
CA LEU A 4 11.78 19.37 -14.25
C LEU A 4 12.92 19.55 -13.26
N LEU A 5 12.94 20.62 -12.46
CA LEU A 5 13.98 20.85 -11.45
C LEU A 5 13.80 20.01 -10.17
N GLN A 6 12.63 19.40 -9.97
CA GLN A 6 12.42 18.42 -8.90
C GLN A 6 12.92 17.03 -9.32
N ILE A 7 12.81 16.70 -10.62
CA ILE A 7 13.25 15.42 -11.19
C ILE A 7 14.75 15.45 -11.54
N LEU A 8 15.25 16.56 -12.08
CA LEU A 8 16.64 16.78 -12.49
C LEU A 8 17.19 18.08 -11.86
N PRO A 9 17.62 18.07 -10.58
CA PRO A 9 18.10 19.27 -9.89
C PRO A 9 19.35 19.92 -10.52
N SER A 10 20.13 19.12 -11.26
CA SER A 10 21.35 19.51 -11.98
C SER A 10 21.10 20.00 -13.43
N PHE A 11 19.85 20.03 -13.89
CA PHE A 11 19.53 20.32 -15.30
C PHE A 11 19.97 21.74 -15.72
N PRO A 12 20.63 21.91 -16.89
CA PRO A 12 21.15 23.20 -17.35
C PRO A 12 20.04 24.12 -17.92
N THR A 13 19.12 24.56 -17.07
CA THR A 13 17.97 25.43 -17.40
C THR A 13 18.38 26.73 -18.10
N THR A 14 19.54 27.28 -17.79
CA THR A 14 20.06 28.53 -18.39
C THR A 14 20.16 28.48 -19.91
N ARG A 15 20.44 27.31 -20.50
CA ARG A 15 20.49 27.14 -21.98
C ARG A 15 19.11 27.18 -22.63
N PHE A 16 18.04 27.00 -21.86
CA PHE A 16 16.67 26.83 -22.33
C PHE A 16 15.70 27.85 -21.71
N ALA A 17 16.21 28.86 -21.02
CA ALA A 17 15.43 29.91 -20.36
C ALA A 17 14.34 30.56 -21.23
N PRO A 18 14.50 30.76 -22.56
CA PRO A 18 13.42 31.28 -23.41
C PRO A 18 12.20 30.35 -23.56
N LEU A 19 12.38 29.03 -23.38
CA LEU A 19 11.32 28.03 -23.57
C LEU A 19 10.51 27.81 -22.30
N LEU A 20 11.15 27.90 -21.12
CA LEU A 20 10.55 27.55 -19.83
C LEU A 20 9.24 28.29 -19.55
N PRO A 21 9.09 29.63 -19.75
CA PRO A 21 7.85 30.32 -19.46
C PRO A 21 6.63 29.77 -20.21
N SER A 22 6.77 29.49 -21.52
CA SER A 22 5.68 28.94 -22.33
C SER A 22 5.35 27.48 -21.99
N ILE A 23 6.35 26.69 -21.59
CA ILE A 23 6.16 25.31 -21.13
C ILE A 23 5.40 25.30 -19.79
N GLU A 24 5.80 26.16 -18.85
CA GLU A 24 5.13 26.30 -17.56
C GLU A 24 3.71 26.87 -17.68
N GLN A 25 3.50 27.87 -18.55
CA GLN A 25 2.18 28.46 -18.78
C GLN A 25 1.18 27.45 -19.39
N ASN A 26 1.68 26.46 -20.14
CA ASN A 26 0.88 25.35 -20.66
C ASN A 26 0.75 24.16 -19.69
N GLY A 27 1.33 24.24 -18.49
CA GLY A 27 1.23 23.20 -17.47
C GLY A 27 1.90 21.87 -17.82
N LEU A 28 2.80 21.86 -18.81
CA LEU A 28 3.45 20.63 -19.27
C LEU A 28 4.43 20.10 -18.21
N THR A 29 4.31 18.82 -17.87
CA THR A 29 5.27 18.13 -16.99
C THR A 29 6.46 17.58 -17.77
N THR A 30 7.50 17.19 -17.06
CA THR A 30 8.66 16.46 -17.62
C THR A 30 8.23 15.14 -18.23
N THR A 31 7.18 14.52 -17.68
CA THR A 31 6.58 13.30 -18.26
C THR A 31 5.90 13.63 -19.60
N ASP A 32 5.14 14.72 -19.69
CA ASP A 32 4.53 15.16 -20.96
C ASP A 32 5.58 15.46 -22.03
N LEU A 33 6.65 16.16 -21.65
CA LEU A 33 7.77 16.50 -22.53
C LEU A 33 8.51 15.27 -23.09
N LEU A 34 8.46 14.13 -22.39
CA LEU A 34 9.10 12.88 -22.79
C LEU A 34 8.14 11.88 -23.47
N ALA A 35 6.85 11.93 -23.13
CA ALA A 35 5.84 10.99 -23.64
C ALA A 35 5.11 11.50 -24.89
N GLN A 36 4.98 12.82 -25.07
CA GLN A 36 4.31 13.41 -26.22
C GLN A 36 5.30 13.64 -27.38
N HIS A 37 4.81 13.59 -28.61
CA HIS A 37 5.64 13.86 -29.78
C HIS A 37 5.97 15.37 -29.87
N PRO A 38 7.23 15.79 -30.17
CA PRO A 38 7.63 17.20 -30.14
C PRO A 38 6.82 18.14 -31.04
N ALA A 39 6.18 17.62 -32.10
CA ALA A 39 5.33 18.41 -32.97
C ALA A 39 3.99 18.82 -32.31
N ASP A 40 3.48 18.03 -31.36
CA ASP A 40 2.21 18.31 -30.70
C ASP A 40 2.44 19.29 -29.54
N ILE A 41 3.54 19.13 -28.81
CA ILE A 41 4.06 20.13 -27.85
C ILE A 41 4.29 21.48 -28.56
N ALA A 42 4.86 21.48 -29.77
CA ALA A 42 5.07 22.70 -30.56
C ALA A 42 3.76 23.41 -30.93
N LYS A 43 2.71 22.66 -31.32
CA LYS A 43 1.37 23.22 -31.59
C LYS A 43 0.73 23.81 -30.34
N GLN A 44 0.86 23.14 -29.18
CA GLN A 44 0.28 23.60 -27.93
C GLN A 44 0.97 24.86 -27.38
N THR A 45 2.30 24.89 -27.46
CA THR A 45 3.12 25.96 -26.84
C THR A 45 3.47 27.13 -27.78
N ASN A 46 3.25 26.98 -29.08
CA ASN A 46 3.75 27.85 -30.15
C ASN A 46 5.29 28.02 -30.16
N LEU A 47 6.04 27.08 -29.57
CA LEU A 47 7.50 27.10 -29.55
C LEU A 47 8.12 26.46 -30.81
N PRO A 48 9.32 26.88 -31.24
CA PRO A 48 10.03 26.25 -32.35
C PRO A 48 10.33 24.77 -32.09
N ILE A 49 9.87 23.89 -32.98
CA ILE A 49 10.03 22.43 -32.84
C ILE A 49 11.50 21.98 -32.73
N LEU A 50 12.45 22.72 -33.34
CA LEU A 50 13.88 22.42 -33.23
C LEU A 50 14.43 22.67 -31.82
N ASP A 51 13.98 23.73 -31.16
CA ASP A 51 14.44 24.07 -29.82
C ASP A 51 13.75 23.18 -28.77
N LEU A 52 12.49 22.81 -28.98
CA LEU A 52 11.84 21.73 -28.22
C LEU A 52 12.57 20.39 -28.37
N LYS A 53 12.97 19.99 -29.59
CA LYS A 53 13.77 18.76 -29.79
C LYS A 53 15.11 18.81 -29.07
N ARG A 54 15.81 19.95 -29.09
CA ARG A 54 17.07 20.15 -28.35
C ARG A 54 16.86 20.08 -26.83
N PHE A 55 15.77 20.67 -26.34
CA PHE A 55 15.40 20.65 -24.92
C PHE A 55 15.10 19.23 -24.44
N ILE A 56 14.22 18.50 -25.15
CA ILE A 56 13.85 17.12 -24.84
C ILE A 56 15.08 16.19 -24.92
N ALA A 57 15.96 16.37 -25.91
CA ALA A 57 17.22 15.63 -26.00
C ALA A 57 18.16 15.89 -24.80
N ALA A 58 18.22 17.13 -24.29
CA ALA A 58 18.99 17.44 -23.10
C ALA A 58 18.37 16.82 -21.82
N ILE A 59 17.04 16.72 -21.74
CA ILE A 59 16.35 16.02 -20.63
C ILE A 59 16.68 14.53 -20.68
N HIS A 60 16.59 13.88 -21.85
CA HIS A 60 17.00 12.49 -22.02
C HIS A 60 18.48 12.25 -21.67
N ALA A 61 19.38 13.13 -22.08
CA ALA A 61 20.80 13.01 -21.75
C ALA A 61 21.04 13.11 -20.23
N SER A 62 20.43 14.09 -19.58
CA SER A 62 20.54 14.27 -18.12
C SER A 62 19.99 13.07 -17.34
N LEU A 63 18.83 12.54 -17.74
CA LEU A 63 18.27 11.31 -17.18
C LEU A 63 19.20 10.11 -17.41
N SER A 64 19.84 10.00 -18.58
CA SER A 64 20.73 8.88 -18.91
C SER A 64 22.04 8.93 -18.12
N ASP A 65 22.53 10.13 -17.80
CA ASP A 65 23.73 10.32 -16.97
C ASP A 65 23.51 9.93 -15.49
N ASP A 66 22.28 10.10 -14.99
CA ASP A 66 21.83 9.62 -13.67
C ASP A 66 21.58 8.09 -13.66
N ILE A 67 21.18 7.49 -14.79
CA ILE A 67 21.04 6.03 -14.95
C ILE A 67 22.41 5.41 -15.32
N LYS A 68 23.43 5.66 -14.49
CA LYS A 68 24.63 4.83 -14.48
C LYS A 68 24.37 3.59 -13.63
N PRO A 69 24.52 2.36 -14.18
CA PRO A 69 24.47 1.17 -13.36
C PRO A 69 25.47 1.31 -12.21
N LEU A 70 25.06 0.96 -10.98
CA LEU A 70 26.07 0.67 -9.96
C LEU A 70 26.97 -0.42 -10.53
N PRO A 71 28.31 -0.33 -10.36
CA PRO A 71 29.21 -1.38 -10.82
C PRO A 71 28.77 -2.70 -10.19
N GLU A 72 28.59 -3.73 -11.02
CA GLU A 72 28.21 -5.06 -10.51
C GLU A 72 29.24 -5.50 -9.46
N PRO A 73 28.81 -6.05 -8.32
CA PRO A 73 29.73 -6.51 -7.29
C PRO A 73 30.57 -7.66 -7.83
N SER A 74 31.82 -7.35 -8.20
CA SER A 74 32.78 -8.35 -8.67
C SER A 74 32.94 -9.45 -7.62
N PRO A 75 32.78 -10.75 -7.97
CA PRO A 75 32.70 -11.85 -6.99
C PRO A 75 34.04 -12.20 -6.29
N SER A 76 35.05 -11.35 -6.43
CA SER A 76 36.45 -11.60 -6.04
C SER A 76 36.95 -10.81 -4.83
N SER A 77 36.09 -10.07 -4.12
CA SER A 77 36.49 -9.45 -2.84
C SER A 77 35.33 -9.33 -1.84
N PRO A 78 35.53 -9.65 -0.54
CA PRO A 78 34.55 -9.38 0.52
C PRO A 78 34.58 -7.90 0.92
N SER A 79 34.44 -7.01 -0.06
CA SER A 79 34.36 -5.57 0.13
C SER A 79 32.96 -5.20 0.65
N SER A 80 32.82 -5.17 1.98
CA SER A 80 31.81 -4.41 2.76
C SER A 80 30.63 -3.87 1.93
N VAL A 81 29.73 -4.74 1.47
CA VAL A 81 28.49 -4.30 0.83
C VAL A 81 27.65 -3.64 1.92
N ALA A 82 27.42 -2.33 1.80
CA ALA A 82 26.63 -1.58 2.76
C ALA A 82 25.24 -2.24 2.91
N PRO A 83 24.71 -2.36 4.14
CA PRO A 83 23.41 -3.00 4.36
C PRO A 83 22.32 -2.29 3.55
N THR A 84 21.64 -3.04 2.69
CA THR A 84 20.55 -2.55 1.83
C THR A 84 19.17 -2.81 2.42
N THR A 85 19.08 -3.51 3.56
CA THR A 85 17.84 -3.89 4.23
C THR A 85 17.94 -3.74 5.76
N ILE A 86 16.79 -3.74 6.43
CA ILE A 86 16.62 -3.86 7.88
C ILE A 86 15.91 -5.18 8.18
N SER A 87 16.49 -6.00 9.06
CA SER A 87 15.93 -7.28 9.49
C SER A 87 14.62 -7.12 10.28
N THR A 88 13.69 -8.04 10.08
CA THR A 88 12.47 -8.22 10.90
C THR A 88 12.74 -8.88 12.26
N LEU A 89 14.00 -9.26 12.53
CA LEU A 89 14.47 -10.05 13.68
C LEU A 89 14.05 -11.53 13.67
N ASP A 90 13.47 -12.02 12.58
CA ASP A 90 13.19 -13.44 12.34
C ASP A 90 13.71 -13.86 10.95
N HIS A 91 14.45 -14.97 10.90
CA HIS A 91 15.13 -15.42 9.68
C HIS A 91 14.17 -15.83 8.57
N ASP A 92 13.09 -16.55 8.90
CA ASP A 92 12.17 -17.08 7.88
C ASP A 92 11.30 -15.92 7.33
N LEU A 93 11.00 -14.89 8.15
CA LEU A 93 10.38 -13.64 7.69
C LEU A 93 11.33 -12.80 6.82
N ASP A 94 12.61 -12.69 7.17
CA ASP A 94 13.61 -12.00 6.34
C ASP A 94 13.77 -12.68 4.99
N VAL A 95 13.83 -14.02 4.94
CA VAL A 95 13.84 -14.79 3.69
C VAL A 95 12.58 -14.50 2.85
N ALA A 96 11.40 -14.47 3.47
CA ALA A 96 10.15 -14.14 2.78
C ALA A 96 10.08 -12.69 2.27
N LEU A 97 10.92 -11.78 2.79
CA LEU A 97 11.10 -10.41 2.31
C LEU A 97 12.35 -10.20 1.45
N GLY A 98 13.08 -11.26 1.07
CA GLY A 98 14.31 -11.15 0.27
C GLY A 98 15.46 -10.44 0.99
N GLY A 99 15.58 -10.64 2.31
CA GLY A 99 16.62 -10.06 3.17
C GLY A 99 16.12 -8.98 4.15
N GLY A 100 14.82 -8.67 4.16
CA GLY A 100 14.20 -7.71 5.08
C GLY A 100 13.60 -6.48 4.37
N VAL A 101 13.46 -5.39 5.11
CA VAL A 101 12.85 -4.14 4.62
C VAL A 101 13.90 -3.26 3.91
N PRO A 102 13.76 -2.95 2.61
CA PRO A 102 14.77 -2.22 1.84
C PRO A 102 14.89 -0.73 2.21
N LEU A 103 16.09 -0.16 1.99
CA LEU A 103 16.35 1.27 2.12
C LEU A 103 15.97 2.04 0.83
N GLY A 104 15.86 3.36 0.91
CA GLY A 104 15.73 4.23 -0.27
C GLY A 104 14.34 4.23 -0.92
N CYS A 105 13.38 3.48 -0.36
CA CYS A 105 12.01 3.40 -0.84
C CYS A 105 10.98 3.32 0.29
N ILE A 106 9.69 3.37 -0.09
CA ILE A 106 8.57 3.29 0.85
C ILE A 106 8.04 1.86 0.89
N THR A 107 7.97 1.29 2.09
CA THR A 107 7.41 -0.03 2.38
C THR A 107 6.13 0.10 3.20
N GLU A 108 5.02 -0.45 2.70
CA GLU A 108 3.73 -0.46 3.41
C GLU A 108 3.42 -1.82 4.02
N PHE A 109 3.07 -1.83 5.30
CA PHE A 109 2.37 -2.95 5.94
C PHE A 109 0.86 -2.64 5.98
N ALA A 110 0.11 -3.27 5.07
CA ALA A 110 -1.35 -3.13 4.98
C ALA A 110 -2.05 -4.28 5.70
N GLY A 111 -3.19 -4.03 6.36
CA GLY A 111 -4.01 -5.11 6.92
C GLY A 111 -4.98 -4.65 8.01
N GLU A 112 -5.71 -5.58 8.60
CA GLU A 112 -6.76 -5.31 9.59
C GLU A 112 -6.21 -4.85 10.96
N SER A 113 -7.07 -4.28 11.80
CA SER A 113 -6.72 -4.01 13.20
C SER A 113 -6.37 -5.32 13.94
N GLY A 114 -5.37 -5.26 14.83
CA GLY A 114 -4.86 -6.42 15.59
C GLY A 114 -4.12 -7.50 14.77
N VAL A 115 -3.89 -7.27 13.47
CA VAL A 115 -3.21 -8.24 12.60
C VAL A 115 -1.70 -8.34 12.86
N GLY A 116 -1.07 -7.29 13.38
CA GLY A 116 0.36 -7.28 13.71
C GLY A 116 1.17 -6.13 13.11
N LYS A 117 0.58 -5.18 12.36
CA LYS A 117 1.29 -4.03 11.73
C LYS A 117 2.28 -3.34 12.69
N THR A 118 1.79 -2.78 13.79
CA THR A 118 2.61 -2.13 14.82
C THR A 118 3.69 -3.06 15.40
N GLN A 119 3.51 -4.39 15.39
CA GLN A 119 4.55 -5.33 15.85
C GLN A 119 5.73 -5.40 14.88
N PHE A 120 5.50 -5.31 13.56
CA PHE A 120 6.58 -5.10 12.58
C PHE A 120 7.28 -3.78 12.83
N LEU A 121 6.52 -2.67 12.94
CA LEU A 121 7.07 -1.34 13.12
C LEU A 121 7.96 -1.22 14.37
N LEU A 122 7.49 -1.72 15.52
CA LEU A 122 8.27 -1.72 16.76
C LEU A 122 9.50 -2.65 16.68
N SER A 123 9.40 -3.80 16.00
CA SER A 123 10.55 -4.69 15.81
C SER A 123 11.63 -4.04 14.94
N LEU A 124 11.22 -3.36 13.86
CA LEU A 124 12.12 -2.61 12.97
C LEU A 124 12.82 -1.44 13.68
N CYS A 125 12.15 -0.76 14.63
CA CYS A 125 12.75 0.31 15.44
C CYS A 125 13.87 -0.18 16.38
N LEU A 126 13.85 -1.46 16.76
CA LEU A 126 14.96 -2.10 17.47
C LEU A 126 16.01 -2.65 16.47
N ALA A 127 15.58 -3.19 15.34
CA ALA A 127 16.45 -3.81 14.35
C ALA A 127 17.39 -2.81 13.65
N VAL A 128 16.91 -1.60 13.30
CA VAL A 128 17.72 -0.58 12.61
C VAL A 128 18.97 -0.14 13.40
N GLN A 129 18.90 -0.25 14.73
CA GLN A 129 19.99 0.10 15.65
C GLN A 129 21.12 -0.94 15.65
N LEU A 130 20.84 -2.16 15.18
CA LEU A 130 21.83 -3.23 15.13
C LEU A 130 22.89 -2.94 14.07
N PRO A 131 24.13 -3.45 14.23
CA PRO A 131 25.13 -3.39 13.18
C PRO A 131 24.70 -4.18 11.92
N PRO A 132 25.34 -3.91 10.77
CA PRO A 132 25.21 -4.74 9.58
C PRO A 132 25.57 -6.21 9.89
N PRO A 133 24.90 -7.20 9.27
CA PRO A 133 23.89 -7.10 8.21
C PRO A 133 22.44 -6.99 8.72
N ARG A 134 22.22 -6.86 10.04
CA ARG A 134 20.87 -6.93 10.63
C ARG A 134 20.17 -5.58 10.68
N GLY A 135 20.95 -4.51 10.83
CA GLY A 135 20.51 -3.13 10.82
C GLY A 135 21.58 -2.22 10.24
N LEU A 136 21.52 -0.95 10.61
CA LEU A 136 22.35 0.11 10.04
C LEU A 136 23.27 0.77 11.09
N GLY A 137 23.18 0.40 12.37
CA GLY A 137 23.78 1.14 13.48
C GLY A 137 23.17 2.53 13.67
N LYS A 138 21.88 2.71 13.32
CA LYS A 138 21.21 4.02 13.24
C LYS A 138 19.99 4.12 14.14
N GLN A 139 19.61 5.35 14.49
CA GLN A 139 18.40 5.66 15.25
C GLN A 139 17.12 5.44 14.42
N ALA A 140 15.99 5.30 15.10
CA ALA A 140 14.66 5.24 14.50
C ALA A 140 13.88 6.55 14.78
N LEU A 141 13.03 6.96 13.84
CA LEU A 141 12.07 8.05 13.99
C LEU A 141 10.65 7.52 13.79
N TYR A 142 9.80 7.63 14.82
CA TYR A 142 8.43 7.12 14.83
C TYR A 142 7.42 8.27 14.86
N VAL A 143 6.72 8.48 13.75
CA VAL A 143 5.59 9.40 13.66
C VAL A 143 4.31 8.59 13.85
N SER A 144 3.50 8.90 14.87
CA SER A 144 2.21 8.23 15.07
C SER A 144 1.03 9.16 14.90
N THR A 145 -0.06 8.67 14.32
CA THR A 145 -1.29 9.44 14.12
C THR A 145 -2.35 9.17 15.19
N GLU A 146 -2.32 8.02 15.86
CA GLU A 146 -3.37 7.60 16.80
C GLU A 146 -2.96 7.70 18.28
N SER A 147 -1.74 7.27 18.64
CA SER A 147 -1.31 7.19 20.05
C SER A 147 0.22 7.24 20.21
N GLY A 148 0.69 7.59 21.41
CA GLY A 148 2.13 7.62 21.69
C GLY A 148 2.83 6.27 21.50
N LEU A 149 4.14 6.31 21.24
CA LEU A 149 4.98 5.11 21.06
C LEU A 149 4.75 4.10 22.19
N ALA A 150 4.48 2.84 21.84
CA ALA A 150 4.23 1.76 22.81
C ALA A 150 5.52 1.26 23.51
N THR A 151 6.18 2.14 24.28
CA THR A 151 7.46 1.90 24.96
C THR A 151 7.46 0.64 25.83
N ARG A 152 6.38 0.38 26.58
CA ARG A 152 6.21 -0.87 27.35
C ARG A 152 6.31 -2.12 26.47
N ARG A 153 5.77 -2.06 25.25
CA ARG A 153 5.82 -3.18 24.28
C ARG A 153 7.22 -3.32 23.67
N LEU A 154 7.91 -2.22 23.38
CA LEU A 154 9.31 -2.26 22.95
C LEU A 154 10.23 -2.87 24.01
N ALA A 155 10.11 -2.45 25.27
CA ALA A 155 10.88 -3.01 26.38
C ALA A 155 10.66 -4.53 26.53
N GLN A 156 9.41 -4.98 26.39
CA GLN A 156 9.04 -6.40 26.40
C GLN A 156 9.69 -7.20 25.26
N ILE A 157 9.70 -6.64 24.03
CA ILE A 157 10.39 -7.24 22.88
C ILE A 157 11.90 -7.30 23.13
N LEU A 158 12.51 -6.18 23.54
CA LEU A 158 13.95 -6.05 23.81
C LEU A 158 14.45 -6.99 24.93
N ALA A 159 13.61 -7.28 25.92
CA ALA A 159 13.93 -8.20 27.01
C ALA A 159 13.76 -9.68 26.60
N ALA A 160 12.73 -10.01 25.80
CA ALA A 160 12.37 -11.40 25.53
C ALA A 160 12.92 -11.96 24.20
N SER A 161 13.19 -11.11 23.20
CA SER A 161 13.55 -11.51 21.84
C SER A 161 14.82 -12.36 21.80
N PRO A 162 14.76 -13.62 21.32
CA PRO A 162 15.96 -14.47 21.19
C PRO A 162 17.04 -13.82 20.33
N ALA A 163 16.63 -13.11 19.28
CA ALA A 163 17.52 -12.43 18.34
C ALA A 163 18.27 -11.24 18.98
N LEU A 164 17.87 -10.78 20.17
CA LEU A 164 18.49 -9.66 20.88
C LEU A 164 19.26 -10.06 22.16
N ARG A 165 19.33 -11.36 22.50
CA ARG A 165 19.96 -11.84 23.75
C ARG A 165 21.48 -11.89 23.73
N HIS A 166 22.07 -12.16 22.58
CA HIS A 166 23.51 -12.40 22.41
C HIS A 166 24.16 -11.27 21.59
N ILE A 167 23.81 -10.04 21.91
CA ILE A 167 24.40 -8.83 21.31
C ILE A 167 25.27 -8.18 22.38
N ASP A 168 26.44 -7.70 21.99
CA ASP A 168 27.34 -6.96 22.86
C ASP A 168 26.68 -5.69 23.40
N VAL A 169 27.10 -5.27 24.60
CA VAL A 169 26.45 -4.15 25.32
C VAL A 169 26.49 -2.85 24.52
N ALA A 170 27.52 -2.65 23.69
CA ALA A 170 27.67 -1.48 22.83
C ALA A 170 26.68 -1.45 21.65
N ASP A 171 26.32 -2.61 21.11
CA ASP A 171 25.44 -2.76 19.94
C ASP A 171 23.98 -3.04 20.31
N ARG A 172 23.67 -3.10 21.61
CA ARG A 172 22.34 -3.43 22.11
C ARG A 172 21.36 -2.27 21.86
N PRO A 173 20.21 -2.50 21.20
CA PRO A 173 19.23 -1.44 20.97
C PRO A 173 18.73 -0.81 22.28
N SER A 174 18.54 0.52 22.27
CA SER A 174 17.91 1.27 23.36
C SER A 174 16.61 1.92 22.90
N LEU A 175 15.75 2.27 23.86
CA LEU A 175 14.58 3.11 23.62
C LEU A 175 14.97 4.58 23.40
N ASP A 176 16.10 5.03 23.95
CA ASP A 176 16.60 6.41 23.79
C ASP A 176 17.01 6.73 22.34
N ASN A 177 17.26 5.69 21.54
CA ASN A 177 17.55 5.76 20.11
C ASN A 177 16.30 5.71 19.23
N ILE A 178 15.10 5.80 19.81
CA ILE A 178 13.82 5.87 19.11
C ILE A 178 13.20 7.24 19.38
N LEU A 179 13.44 8.17 18.46
CA LEU A 179 12.79 9.47 18.47
C LEU A 179 11.31 9.27 18.11
N SER A 180 10.37 9.89 18.83
CA SER A 180 8.94 9.73 18.53
C SER A 180 8.16 11.04 18.64
N THR A 181 7.18 11.22 17.76
CA THR A 181 6.22 12.33 17.80
C THR A 181 4.81 11.84 17.44
N VAL A 182 3.79 12.60 17.83
CA VAL A 182 2.38 12.30 17.57
C VAL A 182 1.75 13.43 16.76
N THR A 183 1.03 13.09 15.69
CA THR A 183 0.40 14.00 14.72
C THR A 183 -1.11 13.76 14.73
N PRO A 184 -1.89 14.49 15.56
CA PRO A 184 -3.31 14.18 15.82
C PRO A 184 -4.26 14.49 14.65
N ASP A 185 -3.80 15.27 13.68
CA ASP A 185 -4.56 15.72 12.51
C ASP A 185 -3.65 15.84 11.28
N LEU A 186 -4.26 16.07 10.11
CA LEU A 186 -3.57 16.12 8.83
C LEU A 186 -2.65 17.35 8.70
N GLU A 187 -3.04 18.51 9.26
CA GLU A 187 -2.24 19.73 9.22
C GLU A 187 -0.94 19.57 10.03
N SER A 188 -1.04 19.02 11.24
CA SER A 188 0.09 18.67 12.10
C SER A 188 1.00 17.64 11.45
N GLN A 189 0.43 16.63 10.80
CA GLN A 189 1.18 15.61 10.05
C GLN A 189 1.98 16.25 8.91
N ASP A 190 1.34 17.06 8.06
CA ASP A 190 2.00 17.71 6.93
C ASP A 190 3.07 18.70 7.42
N HIS A 191 2.80 19.49 8.45
CA HIS A 191 3.79 20.39 9.04
C HIS A 191 5.02 19.61 9.57
N ILE A 192 4.80 18.54 10.32
CA ILE A 192 5.88 17.72 10.88
C ILE A 192 6.70 17.06 9.77
N LEU A 193 6.06 16.46 8.77
CA LEU A 193 6.76 15.79 7.65
C LEU A 193 7.52 16.76 6.74
N ASN A 194 6.98 17.97 6.47
CA ASN A 194 7.64 18.94 5.59
C ASN A 194 8.74 19.76 6.28
N TYR A 195 8.63 20.04 7.59
CA TYR A 195 9.53 20.98 8.27
C TYR A 195 10.33 20.39 9.43
N GLN A 196 9.75 19.51 10.25
CA GLN A 196 10.43 18.99 11.44
C GLN A 196 11.26 17.74 11.13
N VAL A 197 10.70 16.78 10.38
CA VAL A 197 11.40 15.55 9.99
C VAL A 197 12.71 15.83 9.23
N PRO A 198 12.77 16.71 8.20
CA PRO A 198 14.03 17.00 7.52
C PRO A 198 15.12 17.56 8.45
N VAL A 199 14.74 18.37 9.44
CA VAL A 199 15.67 18.92 10.45
C VAL A 199 16.17 17.82 11.39
N ILE A 200 15.30 16.91 11.83
CA ILE A 200 15.69 15.74 12.65
C ILE A 200 16.65 14.85 11.87
N LEU A 201 16.32 14.50 10.62
CA LEU A 201 17.16 13.65 9.74
C LEU A 201 18.50 14.30 9.35
N SER A 202 18.64 15.61 9.53
CA SER A 202 19.91 16.34 9.31
C SER A 202 20.77 16.45 10.57
N ARG A 203 20.19 16.23 11.77
CA ARG A 203 20.88 16.34 13.07
C ARG A 203 21.15 14.99 13.72
N HIS A 204 20.33 13.99 13.42
CA HIS A 204 20.39 12.65 13.98
C HIS A 204 20.70 11.63 12.90
N ASN A 205 21.53 10.63 13.23
CA ASN A 205 21.85 9.52 12.34
C ASN A 205 20.69 8.51 12.30
N VAL A 206 19.58 8.89 11.66
CA VAL A 206 18.36 8.09 11.54
C VAL A 206 18.43 7.17 10.31
N GLY A 207 18.06 5.91 10.49
CA GLY A 207 18.06 4.88 9.44
C GLY A 207 16.68 4.36 9.07
N LEU A 208 15.67 4.70 9.86
CA LEU A 208 14.29 4.26 9.70
C LEU A 208 13.33 5.40 10.07
N LEU A 209 12.42 5.73 9.17
CA LEU A 209 11.25 6.58 9.41
C LEU A 209 9.99 5.70 9.39
N VAL A 210 9.25 5.68 10.50
CA VAL A 210 7.97 4.97 10.64
C VAL A 210 6.80 5.97 10.65
N ILE A 211 5.70 5.62 9.99
CA ILE A 211 4.40 6.32 10.10
C ILE A 211 3.30 5.31 10.49
N ASP A 212 2.83 5.35 11.74
CA ASP A 212 1.77 4.47 12.28
C ASP A 212 0.52 5.26 12.70
N SER A 213 -0.55 5.35 11.90
CA SER A 213 -0.73 4.82 10.54
C SER A 213 -0.90 5.97 9.53
N VAL A 214 -0.30 5.85 8.34
CA VAL A 214 -0.34 6.90 7.30
C VAL A 214 -1.75 7.23 6.83
N ALA A 215 -2.72 6.35 7.12
CA ALA A 215 -4.08 6.46 6.61
C ALA A 215 -5.11 6.99 7.62
N ALA A 216 -4.75 7.23 8.89
CA ALA A 216 -5.73 7.68 9.89
C ALA A 216 -6.20 9.12 9.59
N ASN A 217 -5.27 10.06 9.49
CA ASN A 217 -5.59 11.49 9.36
C ASN A 217 -6.25 11.81 8.01
N TYR A 218 -5.82 11.16 6.92
CA TYR A 218 -6.49 11.27 5.62
C TYR A 218 -7.92 10.74 5.66
N ARG A 219 -8.22 9.61 6.32
CA ARG A 219 -9.60 9.11 6.43
C ARG A 219 -10.51 10.11 7.13
N ALA A 220 -10.07 10.62 8.29
CA ALA A 220 -10.85 11.56 9.07
C ALA A 220 -11.21 12.81 8.23
N GLU A 221 -10.26 13.39 7.50
CA GLU A 221 -10.52 14.56 6.66
C GLU A 221 -11.34 14.20 5.39
N PHE A 222 -11.11 13.02 4.80
CA PHE A 222 -11.84 12.55 3.62
C PHE A 222 -13.31 12.22 3.92
N GLU A 223 -13.62 11.76 5.14
CA GLU A 223 -14.99 11.58 5.62
C GLU A 223 -15.63 12.95 5.92
N ARG A 224 -14.90 13.87 6.57
CA ARG A 224 -15.37 15.21 6.93
C ARG A 224 -15.78 16.07 5.73
N GLN A 225 -15.06 15.97 4.60
CA GLN A 225 -15.30 16.79 3.41
C GLN A 225 -16.43 16.30 2.48
N GLY A 226 -17.00 15.11 2.72
CA GLY A 226 -18.14 14.58 1.96
C GLY A 226 -17.83 14.04 0.55
N THR A 227 -18.88 13.50 -0.08
CA THR A 227 -18.81 12.56 -1.23
C THR A 227 -18.95 13.22 -2.61
N HIS A 228 -18.54 14.47 -2.79
CA HIS A 228 -18.62 15.16 -4.08
C HIS A 228 -17.32 14.97 -4.89
N GLY A 229 -17.46 14.68 -6.20
CA GLY A 229 -16.37 14.21 -7.05
C GLY A 229 -15.17 15.15 -7.19
N SER A 230 -15.37 16.45 -6.95
CA SER A 230 -14.30 17.46 -6.86
C SER A 230 -13.25 17.13 -5.79
N ASN A 231 -13.66 16.49 -4.68
CA ASN A 231 -12.73 16.13 -3.60
C ASN A 231 -11.74 15.04 -4.03
N MET A 232 -12.12 14.09 -4.90
CA MET A 232 -11.24 12.97 -5.23
C MET A 232 -9.94 13.39 -5.92
N ALA A 233 -9.97 14.44 -6.74
CA ALA A 233 -8.78 14.97 -7.40
C ALA A 233 -7.81 15.65 -6.41
N ALA A 234 -8.34 16.45 -5.47
CA ALA A 234 -7.54 17.07 -4.41
C ALA A 234 -6.85 16.01 -3.53
N ARG A 235 -7.63 15.04 -3.04
CA ARG A 235 -7.13 13.89 -2.25
C ARG A 235 -6.06 13.09 -2.98
N SER A 236 -6.24 12.89 -4.28
CA SER A 236 -5.24 12.21 -5.12
C SER A 236 -3.93 13.00 -5.19
N THR A 237 -4.03 14.32 -5.33
CA THR A 237 -2.88 15.23 -5.38
C THR A 237 -2.11 15.25 -4.05
N GLU A 238 -2.82 15.26 -2.92
CA GLU A 238 -2.22 15.17 -1.58
C GLU A 238 -1.45 13.86 -1.38
N LEU A 239 -2.05 12.72 -1.74
CA LEU A 239 -1.39 11.41 -1.64
C LEU A 239 -0.16 11.29 -2.55
N VAL A 240 -0.21 11.86 -3.76
CA VAL A 240 0.96 11.94 -4.65
C VAL A 240 2.05 12.82 -4.03
N ARG A 241 1.71 13.98 -3.47
CA ARG A 241 2.66 14.88 -2.80
C ARG A 241 3.34 14.21 -1.59
N LEU A 242 2.57 13.52 -0.76
CA LEU A 242 3.10 12.73 0.36
C LEU A 242 4.03 11.62 -0.13
N GLY A 243 3.61 10.89 -1.16
CA GLY A 243 4.41 9.83 -1.79
C GLY A 243 5.75 10.34 -2.32
N ALA A 244 5.75 11.49 -2.98
CA ALA A 244 6.96 12.16 -3.45
C ALA A 244 7.87 12.57 -2.29
N LEU A 245 7.33 13.25 -1.26
CA LEU A 245 8.06 13.68 -0.07
C LEU A 245 8.75 12.50 0.64
N LEU A 246 8.01 11.44 0.92
CA LEU A 246 8.55 10.28 1.64
C LEU A 246 9.61 9.52 0.82
N ARG A 247 9.43 9.40 -0.50
CA ARG A 247 10.41 8.78 -1.41
C ARG A 247 11.69 9.60 -1.50
N ASP A 248 11.55 10.92 -1.54
CA ASP A 248 12.66 11.87 -1.55
C ASP A 248 13.45 11.83 -0.22
N LEU A 249 12.77 11.82 0.93
CA LEU A 249 13.41 11.60 2.24
C LEU A 249 14.15 10.26 2.32
N ALA A 250 13.54 9.17 1.82
CA ALA A 250 14.16 7.85 1.81
C ALA A 250 15.48 7.83 1.03
N ARG A 251 15.48 8.45 -0.17
CA ARG A 251 16.64 8.53 -1.06
C ARG A 251 17.72 9.47 -0.52
N ARG A 252 17.37 10.72 -0.18
CA ARG A 252 18.34 11.74 0.26
C ARG A 252 19.09 11.36 1.53
N HIS A 253 18.46 10.64 2.46
CA HIS A 253 19.08 10.24 3.72
C HIS A 253 19.51 8.76 3.78
N GLY A 254 19.30 7.99 2.70
CA GLY A 254 19.64 6.56 2.66
C GLY A 254 18.99 5.75 3.79
N LEU A 255 17.68 5.95 3.99
CA LEU A 255 16.90 5.34 5.08
C LEU A 255 15.73 4.52 4.55
N ALA A 256 15.20 3.61 5.36
CA ALA A 256 13.93 2.96 5.07
C ALA A 256 12.76 3.84 5.52
N VAL A 257 11.74 4.03 4.66
CA VAL A 257 10.45 4.58 5.09
C VAL A 257 9.44 3.46 5.18
N VAL A 258 8.82 3.30 6.34
CA VAL A 258 7.86 2.21 6.61
C VAL A 258 6.56 2.79 7.12
N VAL A 259 5.45 2.45 6.47
CA VAL A 259 4.12 2.95 6.83
C VAL A 259 3.18 1.80 7.19
N ALA A 260 2.29 2.01 8.15
CA ALA A 260 1.14 1.14 8.36
C ALA A 260 -0.11 1.71 7.68
N ASN A 261 -0.92 0.82 7.09
CA ASN A 261 -2.21 1.18 6.52
C ASN A 261 -3.28 0.17 6.99
N GLN A 262 -4.41 0.66 7.51
CA GLN A 262 -5.54 -0.19 7.83
C GLN A 262 -6.30 -0.54 6.54
N VAL A 263 -7.00 -1.67 6.49
CA VAL A 263 -7.94 -1.97 5.39
C VAL A 263 -9.37 -1.61 5.77
N ALA A 264 -10.21 -1.34 4.77
CA ALA A 264 -11.65 -1.20 4.91
C ALA A 264 -12.38 -2.34 4.17
N ASP A 265 -13.54 -2.74 4.67
CA ASP A 265 -14.42 -3.71 4.01
C ASP A 265 -15.00 -3.12 2.72
N ARG A 266 -15.12 -3.96 1.69
CA ARG A 266 -15.79 -3.59 0.43
C ARG A 266 -17.14 -4.26 0.32
N PHE A 267 -18.19 -3.47 0.45
CA PHE A 267 -19.55 -3.88 0.09
C PHE A 267 -19.68 -3.86 -1.43
N SER A 268 -20.07 -4.98 -2.03
CA SER A 268 -20.56 -4.99 -3.40
C SER A 268 -21.89 -4.26 -3.45
N SER A 269 -22.02 -3.22 -4.30
CA SER A 269 -23.35 -2.69 -4.63
C SER A 269 -24.24 -3.84 -5.07
N PRO A 270 -25.47 -3.98 -4.54
CA PRO A 270 -26.37 -5.03 -4.99
C PRO A 270 -26.56 -4.85 -6.49
N ALA A 271 -26.32 -5.92 -7.26
CA ALA A 271 -26.58 -5.89 -8.68
C ALA A 271 -28.07 -5.55 -8.85
N ILE A 272 -28.37 -4.45 -9.55
CA ILE A 272 -29.73 -4.08 -9.88
C ILE A 272 -30.35 -5.31 -10.56
N PRO A 273 -31.43 -5.89 -10.02
CA PRO A 273 -32.04 -7.06 -10.64
C PRO A 273 -32.41 -6.70 -12.07
N ARG A 274 -31.72 -7.31 -13.04
CA ARG A 274 -32.15 -7.28 -14.43
C ARG A 274 -33.48 -8.02 -14.45
N HIS A 275 -34.58 -7.27 -14.36
CA HIS A 275 -35.92 -7.84 -14.52
C HIS A 275 -35.92 -8.63 -15.83
N PRO A 276 -36.17 -9.95 -15.80
CA PRO A 276 -36.27 -10.70 -17.03
C PRO A 276 -37.44 -10.11 -17.83
N ALA A 277 -37.18 -9.77 -19.10
CA ALA A 277 -38.19 -9.22 -19.98
C ALA A 277 -39.41 -10.16 -20.00
N GLY A 278 -40.54 -9.66 -19.50
CA GLY A 278 -41.75 -10.45 -19.37
C GLY A 278 -42.23 -10.92 -20.73
N SER A 279 -42.26 -12.23 -20.94
CA SER A 279 -42.94 -12.86 -22.07
C SER A 279 -44.43 -12.51 -22.02
N LEU A 280 -44.89 -11.59 -22.89
CA LEU A 280 -46.32 -11.33 -23.08
C LEU A 280 -47.01 -12.56 -23.69
N SER A 281 -47.62 -13.40 -22.85
CA SER A 281 -48.60 -14.40 -23.28
C SER A 281 -50.00 -13.79 -23.26
N SER A 282 -50.68 -13.77 -24.41
CA SER A 282 -52.02 -13.18 -24.55
C SER A 282 -53.12 -14.01 -23.86
N GLN A 283 -53.89 -13.39 -22.98
CA GLN A 283 -55.28 -13.74 -22.69
C GLN A 283 -56.08 -12.43 -22.56
N GLY A 284 -57.32 -12.39 -23.07
CA GLY A 284 -57.99 -11.13 -23.41
C GLY A 284 -59.19 -10.74 -22.52
N SER A 285 -59.48 -9.43 -22.52
CA SER A 285 -60.80 -8.75 -22.47
C SER A 285 -61.81 -9.07 -21.34
N PRO A 286 -62.84 -8.21 -21.05
CA PRO A 286 -63.21 -6.93 -21.68
C PRO A 286 -63.57 -5.76 -20.70
N LEU A 287 -64.06 -4.63 -21.27
CA LEU A 287 -64.99 -3.61 -20.71
C LEU A 287 -64.48 -2.56 -19.68
N ALA A 288 -64.35 -1.30 -20.12
CA ALA A 288 -65.20 -0.16 -19.69
C ALA A 288 -64.87 1.19 -20.40
N SER A 289 -65.66 1.50 -21.43
CA SER A 289 -66.37 2.78 -21.69
C SER A 289 -65.73 4.20 -21.60
N ARG A 290 -65.95 4.96 -22.71
CA ARG A 290 -66.00 6.44 -22.92
C ARG A 290 -64.65 7.19 -23.08
N SER A 291 -64.50 8.26 -23.88
CA SER A 291 -65.36 8.85 -24.96
C SER A 291 -64.61 9.84 -25.91
N MET A 292 -65.09 9.90 -27.16
CA MET A 292 -65.18 10.95 -28.23
C MET A 292 -64.52 12.38 -28.11
N PRO A 293 -64.27 13.11 -29.25
CA PRO A 293 -62.96 13.73 -29.55
C PRO A 293 -62.96 15.28 -29.90
N PRO A 294 -62.46 15.80 -31.06
CA PRO A 294 -61.25 16.66 -31.20
C PRO A 294 -61.60 18.08 -31.80
N PRO A 295 -60.75 18.84 -32.55
CA PRO A 295 -59.30 18.82 -32.82
C PRO A 295 -58.58 20.19 -32.64
N GLY A 296 -57.23 20.24 -32.75
CA GLY A 296 -56.51 21.52 -32.84
C GLY A 296 -54.98 21.51 -32.96
N SER A 297 -54.48 21.83 -34.17
CA SER A 297 -53.20 22.51 -34.48
C SER A 297 -51.82 21.82 -34.33
N MET A 298 -51.05 21.94 -35.42
CA MET A 298 -49.58 21.93 -35.60
C MET A 298 -48.76 20.62 -35.49
N PRO A 299 -47.87 20.32 -36.47
CA PRO A 299 -46.90 19.22 -36.38
C PRO A 299 -45.63 19.66 -35.63
N ALA A 300 -45.45 19.18 -34.41
CA ALA A 300 -44.16 19.27 -33.73
C ALA A 300 -43.19 18.22 -34.28
N THR A 301 -42.10 18.65 -34.91
CA THR A 301 -41.00 17.77 -35.36
C THR A 301 -40.15 17.35 -34.17
N SER A 302 -40.61 16.34 -33.43
CA SER A 302 -39.79 15.67 -32.42
C SER A 302 -38.80 14.71 -33.10
N SER A 303 -37.56 15.17 -33.27
CA SER A 303 -36.44 14.27 -33.51
C SER A 303 -36.34 13.33 -32.31
N PRO A 304 -36.34 11.99 -32.48
CA PRO A 304 -36.21 11.09 -31.34
C PRO A 304 -34.84 11.29 -30.69
N ILE A 305 -34.82 11.49 -29.37
CA ILE A 305 -33.60 11.40 -28.58
C ILE A 305 -33.15 9.94 -28.69
N ASN A 306 -32.10 9.71 -29.48
CA ASN A 306 -31.41 8.42 -29.47
C ASN A 306 -30.81 8.22 -28.08
N HIS A 307 -31.49 7.43 -27.26
CA HIS A 307 -30.80 6.66 -26.23
C HIS A 307 -29.78 5.79 -26.95
N TYR A 308 -28.50 6.18 -26.87
CA TYR A 308 -27.40 5.29 -27.20
C TYR A 308 -27.42 4.16 -26.18
N SER A 309 -28.06 3.05 -26.55
CA SER A 309 -27.85 1.76 -25.93
C SER A 309 -26.37 1.43 -26.06
N ASP A 310 -25.66 1.35 -24.94
CA ASP A 310 -24.25 0.97 -24.88
C ASP A 310 -24.10 -0.55 -25.10
N GLU A 311 -24.49 -1.01 -26.29
CA GLU A 311 -24.29 -2.39 -26.78
C GLU A 311 -22.90 -2.54 -27.42
N GLY A 312 -21.87 -2.03 -26.73
CA GLY A 312 -20.50 -2.50 -26.95
C GLY A 312 -20.37 -3.97 -26.52
N PRO A 313 -19.42 -4.73 -27.10
CA PRO A 313 -19.06 -6.04 -26.54
C PRO A 313 -18.63 -5.87 -25.07
N PRO A 314 -18.99 -6.81 -24.17
CA PRO A 314 -18.73 -6.65 -22.75
C PRO A 314 -17.23 -6.43 -22.49
N VAL A 315 -16.93 -5.39 -21.71
CA VAL A 315 -15.56 -5.01 -21.36
C VAL A 315 -14.79 -6.27 -20.89
N PRO A 316 -13.65 -6.61 -21.51
CA PRO A 316 -12.88 -7.80 -21.15
C PRO A 316 -12.63 -7.83 -19.64
N PRO A 317 -12.82 -8.98 -18.95
CA PRO A 317 -12.63 -9.06 -17.50
C PRO A 317 -11.27 -8.52 -17.04
N ALA A 318 -10.23 -8.66 -17.87
CA ALA A 318 -8.89 -8.11 -17.68
C ALA A 318 -8.84 -6.59 -17.41
N LEU A 319 -9.80 -5.82 -17.93
CA LEU A 319 -9.90 -4.36 -17.80
C LEU A 319 -10.81 -3.92 -16.64
N LEU A 320 -11.52 -4.84 -15.99
CA LEU A 320 -12.35 -4.52 -14.83
C LEU A 320 -11.47 -4.30 -13.60
N LEU A 321 -11.78 -3.26 -12.82
CA LEU A 321 -11.11 -2.97 -11.54
C LEU A 321 -11.11 -4.19 -10.60
N ASP A 322 -12.19 -4.96 -10.60
CA ASP A 322 -12.34 -6.14 -9.73
C ASP A 322 -11.40 -7.29 -10.10
N HIS A 323 -11.01 -7.35 -11.37
CA HIS A 323 -9.91 -8.20 -11.81
C HIS A 323 -8.59 -7.57 -11.36
N GLN A 324 -8.31 -6.33 -11.78
CA GLN A 324 -7.01 -5.67 -11.64
C GLN A 324 -6.56 -5.44 -10.20
N GLN A 325 -7.47 -5.06 -9.29
CA GLN A 325 -7.12 -4.70 -7.90
C GLN A 325 -6.36 -5.81 -7.17
N ARG A 326 -6.56 -7.09 -7.53
CA ARG A 326 -6.00 -8.25 -6.83
C ARG A 326 -4.46 -8.27 -6.81
N TRP A 327 -3.83 -7.73 -7.86
CA TRP A 327 -2.36 -7.60 -7.97
C TRP A 327 -1.79 -6.42 -7.17
N PHE A 328 -2.63 -5.49 -6.72
CA PHE A 328 -2.18 -4.28 -6.04
C PHE A 328 -2.62 -4.23 -4.59
N THR A 329 -3.81 -4.71 -4.23
CA THR A 329 -4.31 -4.65 -2.84
C THR A 329 -3.74 -5.77 -1.98
N GLY A 330 -3.59 -6.98 -2.54
CA GLY A 330 -3.29 -8.22 -1.83
C GLY A 330 -4.51 -9.06 -1.46
N TRP A 331 -5.73 -8.53 -1.62
CA TRP A 331 -7.00 -9.21 -1.36
C TRP A 331 -7.76 -9.51 -2.67
N GLY A 332 -8.66 -10.49 -2.64
CA GLY A 332 -9.49 -10.85 -3.79
C GLY A 332 -8.84 -11.80 -4.79
N ASP A 333 -7.69 -12.39 -4.46
CA ASP A 333 -7.02 -13.42 -5.25
C ASP A 333 -7.08 -14.83 -4.63
N ASP A 334 -7.77 -15.01 -3.50
CA ASP A 334 -8.06 -16.33 -2.92
C ASP A 334 -9.31 -16.92 -3.61
N PRO A 335 -9.18 -17.96 -4.47
CA PRO A 335 -10.31 -18.52 -5.20
C PRO A 335 -11.36 -19.17 -4.27
N TYR A 336 -11.00 -19.47 -3.02
CA TYR A 336 -11.89 -20.06 -2.03
C TYR A 336 -12.55 -19.03 -1.10
N ASN A 337 -12.23 -17.74 -1.24
CA ASN A 337 -12.74 -16.68 -0.35
C ASN A 337 -13.18 -15.42 -1.12
N MET A 338 -14.17 -15.61 -1.99
CA MET A 338 -14.77 -14.54 -2.82
C MET A 338 -15.49 -13.43 -2.04
N HIS A 339 -15.82 -13.64 -0.76
CA HIS A 339 -16.68 -12.74 0.03
C HIS A 339 -15.94 -11.80 0.98
N ALA A 340 -14.63 -11.99 1.19
CA ALA A 340 -13.82 -11.15 2.08
C ALA A 340 -12.99 -10.09 1.32
N LEU A 341 -13.65 -9.30 0.47
CA LEU A 341 -13.01 -8.21 -0.26
C LEU A 341 -12.70 -7.03 0.68
N LYS A 342 -11.42 -6.73 0.87
CA LYS A 342 -10.91 -5.63 1.69
C LYS A 342 -9.89 -4.82 0.89
N ASN A 343 -9.93 -3.50 1.03
CA ASN A 343 -9.02 -2.60 0.33
C ASN A 343 -8.18 -1.77 1.32
N PRO A 344 -6.85 -1.64 1.12
CA PRO A 344 -6.05 -0.62 1.80
C PRO A 344 -6.65 0.76 1.54
N SER A 345 -6.98 1.51 2.60
CA SER A 345 -7.99 2.57 2.47
C SER A 345 -7.52 3.87 1.80
N LEU A 346 -6.22 3.97 1.45
CA LEU A 346 -5.70 5.05 0.60
C LEU A 346 -5.79 4.70 -0.91
N GLY A 347 -6.28 3.52 -1.26
CA GLY A 347 -6.67 3.14 -2.61
C GLY A 347 -5.53 3.04 -3.62
N LEU A 348 -5.89 3.09 -4.91
CA LEU A 348 -4.96 2.90 -6.02
C LEU A 348 -3.93 4.04 -6.14
N VAL A 349 -4.32 5.29 -5.88
CA VAL A 349 -3.40 6.44 -5.99
C VAL A 349 -2.22 6.29 -5.02
N TRP A 350 -2.47 5.86 -3.78
CA TRP A 350 -1.40 5.55 -2.84
C TRP A 350 -0.59 4.30 -3.25
N SER A 351 -1.24 3.33 -3.90
CA SER A 351 -0.59 2.10 -4.37
C SER A 351 0.48 2.38 -5.44
N THR A 352 0.37 3.47 -6.19
CA THR A 352 1.41 3.91 -7.15
C THR A 352 2.52 4.75 -6.50
N GLN A 353 2.39 5.12 -5.22
CA GLN A 353 3.40 5.93 -4.52
C GLN A 353 4.45 5.09 -3.78
N ILE A 354 4.08 3.88 -3.35
CA ILE A 354 4.92 2.97 -2.58
C ILE A 354 5.69 2.00 -3.49
N SER A 355 6.80 1.46 -2.99
CA SER A 355 7.62 0.49 -3.74
C SER A 355 7.40 -0.94 -3.27
N CYS A 356 7.09 -1.14 -1.98
CA CYS A 356 6.74 -2.45 -1.43
C CYS A 356 5.37 -2.40 -0.75
N ARG A 357 4.53 -3.40 -0.97
CA ARG A 357 3.33 -3.66 -0.17
C ARG A 357 3.36 -5.07 0.40
N ILE A 358 3.31 -5.15 1.71
CA ILE A 358 3.13 -6.38 2.48
C ILE A 358 1.70 -6.38 3.03
N ALA A 359 0.88 -7.33 2.58
CA ALA A 359 -0.45 -7.56 3.11
C ALA A 359 -0.39 -8.54 4.28
N LEU A 360 -0.90 -8.11 5.43
CA LEU A 360 -1.00 -8.91 6.65
C LEU A 360 -2.43 -9.42 6.82
N PHE A 361 -2.55 -10.72 7.07
CA PHE A 361 -3.82 -11.42 7.27
C PHE A 361 -3.90 -12.00 8.67
N LYS A 362 -5.11 -12.12 9.21
CA LYS A 362 -5.43 -12.95 10.38
C LYS A 362 -6.62 -13.84 10.06
N ARG A 363 -6.65 -15.06 10.61
CA ARG A 363 -7.84 -15.93 10.60
C ARG A 363 -8.07 -16.47 12.03
N PRO A 364 -9.31 -16.43 12.53
CA PRO A 364 -9.62 -16.98 13.85
C PRO A 364 -9.47 -18.50 13.84
N VAL A 365 -8.97 -19.06 14.93
CA VAL A 365 -8.97 -20.50 15.20
C VAL A 365 -10.01 -20.75 16.28
N TYR A 366 -11.09 -21.40 15.90
CA TYR A 366 -12.16 -21.80 16.80
C TYR A 366 -11.90 -23.20 17.35
N GLY A 367 -12.26 -23.42 18.62
CA GLY A 367 -12.15 -24.71 19.29
C GLY A 367 -13.35 -24.98 20.18
N ARG A 368 -13.54 -26.27 20.53
CA ARG A 368 -14.55 -26.65 21.52
C ARG A 368 -14.10 -26.13 22.90
N PRO A 369 -15.00 -25.52 23.70
CA PRO A 369 -14.66 -25.09 25.04
C PRO A 369 -14.19 -26.28 25.88
N ARG A 370 -13.07 -26.10 26.60
CA ARG A 370 -12.57 -27.09 27.56
C ARG A 370 -13.56 -27.12 28.73
N ARG A 371 -14.41 -28.15 28.81
CA ARG A 371 -15.37 -28.33 29.91
C ARG A 371 -14.62 -28.36 31.26
N VAL A 372 -14.64 -27.24 31.97
CA VAL A 372 -14.49 -27.21 33.42
C VAL A 372 -15.82 -27.72 34.00
N ALA A 373 -15.77 -28.41 35.14
CA ALA A 373 -16.90 -29.21 35.66
C ALA A 373 -18.24 -28.45 35.69
N PRO A 374 -19.38 -29.13 35.42
CA PRO A 374 -20.68 -28.48 35.41
C PRO A 374 -21.04 -27.95 36.81
N PRO A 375 -21.72 -26.80 36.92
CA PRO A 375 -22.43 -26.43 38.14
C PRO A 375 -23.49 -27.50 38.45
N ILE A 376 -23.70 -27.77 39.72
CA ILE A 376 -24.78 -28.67 40.16
C ILE A 376 -26.12 -27.95 39.97
N ALA A 377 -27.06 -28.65 39.32
CA ALA A 377 -28.48 -28.30 39.12
C ALA A 377 -28.81 -27.07 38.25
N ALA A 378 -29.25 -27.34 37.01
CA ALA A 378 -30.48 -26.78 36.44
C ALA A 378 -30.88 -27.57 35.18
N ASP A 379 -32.08 -28.15 35.25
CA ASP A 379 -32.94 -28.86 34.29
C ASP A 379 -32.61 -28.90 32.78
N ASP A 380 -32.97 -30.04 32.17
CA ASP A 380 -32.68 -30.43 30.79
C ASP A 380 -33.19 -29.47 29.71
N TYR A 381 -32.26 -28.81 29.02
CA TYR A 381 -32.41 -28.40 27.63
C TYR A 381 -31.18 -28.87 26.83
N ASP A 382 -31.43 -29.73 25.82
CA ASP A 382 -30.42 -30.26 24.90
C ASP A 382 -29.97 -29.18 23.89
N ASP A 383 -29.14 -28.24 24.34
CA ASP A 383 -28.32 -27.41 23.45
C ASP A 383 -27.02 -28.15 23.10
N SER A 384 -27.14 -29.14 22.24
CA SER A 384 -26.02 -29.86 21.64
C SER A 384 -25.26 -29.03 20.57
N THR A 385 -25.56 -27.74 20.40
CA THR A 385 -24.78 -26.77 19.61
C THR A 385 -23.76 -26.00 20.44
N GLY A 386 -22.85 -26.74 21.11
CA GLY A 386 -21.76 -26.17 21.89
C GLY A 386 -20.97 -25.10 21.14
N THR A 387 -21.19 -23.83 21.52
CA THR A 387 -20.65 -22.64 20.85
C THR A 387 -19.13 -22.70 20.76
N GLN A 388 -18.61 -22.61 19.53
CA GLN A 388 -17.17 -22.69 19.33
C GLN A 388 -16.52 -21.40 19.85
N THR A 389 -15.54 -21.55 20.73
CA THR A 389 -14.84 -20.41 21.34
C THR A 389 -13.60 -20.06 20.53
N LEU A 390 -13.32 -18.77 20.39
CA LEU A 390 -12.10 -18.28 19.77
C LEU A 390 -10.89 -18.66 20.65
N GLN A 391 -10.04 -19.56 20.16
CA GLN A 391 -8.88 -20.04 20.90
C GLN A 391 -7.61 -19.23 20.58
N ASN A 392 -7.38 -18.91 19.30
CA ASN A 392 -6.21 -18.15 18.88
C ASN A 392 -6.44 -17.45 17.52
N TRP A 393 -5.48 -16.64 17.09
CA TRP A 393 -5.42 -16.02 15.76
C TRP A 393 -4.14 -16.44 15.03
N ARG A 394 -4.31 -17.16 13.91
CA ARG A 394 -3.21 -17.40 12.95
C ARG A 394 -3.02 -16.15 12.09
N ARG A 395 -1.79 -15.85 11.69
CA ARG A 395 -1.44 -14.66 10.91
C ARG A 395 -0.50 -14.99 9.76
N TRP A 396 -0.64 -14.28 8.65
CA TRP A 396 0.20 -14.46 7.46
C TRP A 396 0.71 -13.12 6.94
N MET A 397 1.95 -13.15 6.46
CA MET A 397 2.63 -12.06 5.78
C MET A 397 2.73 -12.42 4.29
N LYS A 398 2.10 -11.62 3.44
CA LYS A 398 2.07 -11.80 1.99
C LYS A 398 2.76 -10.62 1.31
N VAL A 399 3.78 -10.88 0.49
CA VAL A 399 4.35 -9.85 -0.39
C VAL A 399 3.41 -9.69 -1.58
N VAL A 400 2.76 -8.53 -1.70
CA VAL A 400 1.89 -8.22 -2.83
C VAL A 400 2.73 -7.78 -4.02
N PHE A 401 3.62 -6.83 -3.79
CA PHE A 401 4.67 -6.41 -4.72
C PHE A 401 5.86 -5.84 -3.95
N ALA A 402 7.05 -6.02 -4.51
CA ALA A 402 8.32 -5.43 -4.09
C ALA A 402 9.31 -5.51 -5.27
N PRO A 403 10.31 -4.61 -5.38
CA PRO A 403 11.27 -4.63 -6.49
C PRO A 403 12.39 -5.66 -6.29
N HIS A 404 12.68 -6.04 -5.03
CA HIS A 404 13.84 -6.87 -4.66
C HIS A 404 13.49 -8.32 -4.29
N VAL A 405 12.19 -8.67 -4.24
CA VAL A 405 11.71 -10.01 -3.90
C VAL A 405 10.44 -10.33 -4.69
N GLN A 406 10.30 -11.59 -5.10
CA GLN A 406 9.12 -12.05 -5.84
C GLN A 406 7.84 -11.93 -5.00
N SER A 407 6.74 -11.51 -5.64
CA SER A 407 5.41 -11.51 -5.02
C SER A 407 4.98 -12.91 -4.61
N SER A 408 4.32 -13.04 -3.46
CA SER A 408 3.67 -14.28 -3.03
C SER A 408 2.59 -14.72 -4.03
N SER A 409 2.32 -16.02 -4.10
CA SER A 409 1.28 -16.59 -4.97
C SER A 409 -0.16 -16.24 -4.54
N GLN A 410 -1.13 -16.71 -5.32
CA GLN A 410 -2.55 -16.47 -5.09
C GLN A 410 -3.04 -17.05 -3.75
N GLY A 411 -3.89 -16.32 -3.05
CA GLY A 411 -4.33 -16.68 -1.69
C GLY A 411 -3.20 -16.56 -0.67
N LEU A 412 -3.10 -17.54 0.26
CA LEU A 412 -2.14 -17.54 1.38
C LEU A 412 -1.24 -18.79 1.42
N GLN A 413 -1.17 -19.58 0.35
CA GLN A 413 -0.48 -20.88 0.39
C GLN A 413 1.04 -20.74 0.56
N ASP A 414 1.62 -19.74 -0.10
CA ASP A 414 3.05 -19.40 -0.03
C ASP A 414 3.31 -18.10 0.77
N ALA A 415 2.31 -17.65 1.54
CA ALA A 415 2.45 -16.53 2.47
C ALA A 415 3.11 -17.01 3.78
N ALA A 416 4.07 -16.25 4.31
CA ALA A 416 4.79 -16.63 5.52
C ALA A 416 3.87 -16.53 6.75
N GLU A 417 3.60 -17.67 7.39
CA GLU A 417 2.80 -17.70 8.62
C GLU A 417 3.65 -17.22 9.82
N PHE A 418 3.07 -16.41 10.71
CA PHE A 418 3.79 -15.83 11.84
C PHE A 418 2.94 -15.70 13.11
N GLU A 419 3.62 -15.60 14.24
CA GLU A 419 3.07 -15.35 15.56
C GLU A 419 3.58 -14.03 16.14
N VAL A 420 2.77 -13.42 17.00
CA VAL A 420 3.18 -12.29 17.83
C VAL A 420 3.45 -12.83 19.24
N THR A 421 4.72 -12.86 19.62
CA THR A 421 5.18 -13.41 20.91
C THR A 421 5.65 -12.30 21.85
N MET A 422 5.96 -12.64 23.10
CA MET A 422 6.62 -11.72 24.05
C MET A 422 7.87 -11.07 23.43
N GLY A 423 8.70 -11.86 22.74
CA GLY A 423 9.95 -11.44 22.10
C GLY A 423 9.82 -10.81 20.72
N GLY A 424 8.62 -10.41 20.31
CA GLY A 424 8.35 -9.83 18.99
C GLY A 424 7.75 -10.84 18.02
N LEU A 425 8.01 -10.64 16.73
CA LEU A 425 7.55 -11.52 15.66
C LEU A 425 8.33 -12.84 15.65
N LYS A 426 7.68 -13.89 15.18
CA LYS A 426 8.31 -15.20 14.95
C LYS A 426 7.59 -15.94 13.82
N ALA A 427 8.33 -16.53 12.88
CA ALA A 427 7.72 -17.37 11.86
C ALA A 427 7.25 -18.74 12.39
N VAL A 428 6.21 -19.27 11.77
CA VAL A 428 5.71 -20.63 12.01
C VAL A 428 6.30 -21.56 10.95
N LYS A 429 7.18 -22.48 11.39
CA LYS A 429 7.84 -23.41 10.47
C LYS A 429 6.83 -24.36 9.82
N SER A 430 6.72 -24.28 8.50
CA SER A 430 5.89 -25.19 7.70
C SER A 430 6.37 -26.63 7.84
N THR A 431 5.50 -27.53 8.32
CA THR A 431 5.83 -28.94 8.57
C THR A 431 5.94 -29.80 7.30
N LYS A 432 5.78 -29.21 6.11
CA LYS A 432 5.69 -29.93 4.82
C LYS A 432 6.99 -30.66 4.41
N GLY A 433 8.15 -30.33 4.97
CA GLY A 433 9.44 -30.91 4.55
C GLY A 433 9.76 -32.35 5.00
N LYS A 434 8.96 -32.98 5.88
CA LYS A 434 9.36 -34.23 6.57
C LYS A 434 8.82 -35.54 6.00
N LYS A 435 8.18 -35.55 4.81
CA LYS A 435 7.47 -36.73 4.25
C LYS A 435 8.02 -37.30 2.92
N HIS A 436 9.17 -36.84 2.42
CA HIS A 436 9.71 -37.30 1.12
C HIS A 436 11.17 -37.80 1.15
N SER A 437 11.67 -38.30 2.28
CA SER A 437 13.03 -38.89 2.36
C SER A 437 13.07 -40.32 2.93
N THR A 438 11.92 -40.96 3.11
CA THR A 438 11.81 -42.35 3.59
C THR A 438 10.81 -43.13 2.74
N ASP A 439 11.21 -43.44 1.50
CA ASP A 439 10.69 -44.54 0.67
C ASP A 439 11.54 -44.66 -0.61
N SER A 440 12.75 -45.22 -0.46
CA SER A 440 13.64 -45.60 -1.58
C SER A 440 14.86 -46.42 -1.10
N LYS A 441 14.64 -47.35 -0.16
CA LYS A 441 15.60 -48.43 0.19
C LYS A 441 14.88 -49.69 0.71
N THR A 442 14.36 -50.47 -0.22
CA THR A 442 14.19 -51.94 -0.17
C THR A 442 14.13 -52.43 -1.60
#